data_AF-A0A7S4FBJ6-F1
#
_entry.id   AF-A0A7S4FBJ6-F1
#
_cell.length_a   1.000
_cell.length_b   1.000
_cell.length_c   1.000
_cell.angle_alpha   90.00
_cell.angle_beta   90.00
_cell.angle_gamma   90.00
#
_symmetry.space_group_name_H-M   'P 1'
#
loop_
_entity.id
_entity.type
_entity.pdbx_description
1 polymer ?
#
loop_
_entity_poly.entity_id
_entity_poly.type
_entity_poly.pdbx_seq_one_letter_code
_entity_poly.pdbx_strand_id
1 'polypeptide(L)'
;TLSMAAANAVHWPERSWRLKYLSEAQYSLWESQGYLVIQDAVEKDKCVAAARAVKEFIGTDDDDPDSWYKNTLDIYADVEADGSKPVHGPCGMVQLFHHASFWSIRQSVRLHAIFSDLYGCHQLYVTTDRAHFKPPERAEHPKWSMPGDVHSGLHWDVRTDERHWPVPFGLQGVVYLEDTDAEQGPLHVVPGFHRQLQNWSKSQPADRSSRKPSADSLPLSAATAVAAPAGSLVVWHSALPHGPGRHVGTRPRVSFYVSYLPVDATAYVGVGRNATAPLNLADAGTIAFEEDPGQVSRLTRAERVDRWRLRLPLLAEDPREGELSRPPPGEEGAPPAALSALGRKLVGLDPWTNAQHSDDACEDDTEREAGQEGAE
;
A
#
# COMPACT_ATOMS: atom_id res chain seq x y z
N THR A 1 -26.51 32.08 11.19
CA THR A 1 -25.64 31.65 10.07
C THR A 1 -24.30 31.26 10.66
N LEU A 2 -24.11 29.96 10.95
CA LEU A 2 -22.78 29.44 11.28
C LEU A 2 -21.89 29.76 10.08
N SER A 3 -20.87 30.58 10.31
CA SER A 3 -19.77 30.77 9.36
C SER A 3 -19.28 29.36 8.99
N MET A 4 -19.46 28.97 7.72
CA MET A 4 -18.76 27.81 7.17
C MET A 4 -17.27 28.15 7.25
N ALA A 5 -16.62 27.79 8.35
CA ALA A 5 -15.17 27.65 8.35
C ALA A 5 -14.84 26.79 7.12
N ALA A 6 -14.02 27.32 6.21
CA ALA A 6 -13.69 26.62 4.97
C ALA A 6 -13.25 25.21 5.33
N ALA A 7 -13.99 24.19 4.88
CA ALA A 7 -13.63 22.81 5.15
C ALA A 7 -12.17 22.60 4.70
N ASN A 8 -11.33 22.06 5.58
CA ASN A 8 -9.95 21.74 5.24
C ASN A 8 -9.94 20.77 4.05
N ALA A 9 -9.04 20.96 3.09
CA ALA A 9 -8.98 20.10 1.91
C ALA A 9 -8.62 18.64 2.25
N VAL A 10 -7.92 18.44 3.36
CA VAL A 10 -7.51 17.13 3.87
C VAL A 10 -8.02 16.99 5.29
N HIS A 11 -8.66 15.87 5.58
CA HIS A 11 -8.93 15.46 6.95
C HIS A 11 -7.68 14.83 7.53
N TRP A 12 -7.21 15.34 8.66
CA TRP A 12 -6.08 14.79 9.39
C TRP A 12 -6.43 14.83 10.89
N PRO A 13 -6.61 13.68 11.55
CA PRO A 13 -6.92 13.65 12.98
C PRO A 13 -5.78 14.26 13.79
N GLU A 14 -6.10 15.16 14.73
CA GLU A 14 -5.12 15.58 15.73
C GLU A 14 -4.74 14.37 16.60
N ARG A 15 -3.43 14.14 16.77
CA ARG A 15 -2.96 13.02 17.59
C ARG A 15 -3.36 13.24 19.06
N SER A 16 -4.10 12.29 19.60
CA SER A 16 -4.49 12.23 21.01
C SER A 16 -4.04 10.95 21.73
N TRP A 17 -3.35 10.07 21.02
CA TRP A 17 -2.87 8.78 21.52
C TRP A 17 -1.36 8.77 21.74
N ARG A 18 -0.90 7.82 22.56
CA ARG A 18 0.53 7.54 22.77
C ARG A 18 1.03 6.57 21.70
N LEU A 19 2.25 6.82 21.22
CA LEU A 19 2.93 5.92 20.29
C LEU A 19 3.44 4.70 21.04
N LYS A 20 3.35 3.52 20.42
CA LYS A 20 3.83 2.25 20.97
C LYS A 20 5.08 1.74 20.27
N TYR A 21 5.32 2.16 19.04
CA TYR A 21 6.39 1.68 18.17
C TYR A 21 7.21 2.82 17.57
N LEU A 22 6.56 3.81 16.98
CA LEU A 22 7.23 4.98 16.42
C LEU A 22 7.73 5.90 17.53
N SER A 23 8.90 6.49 17.33
CA SER A 23 9.37 7.60 18.15
C SER A 23 8.60 8.88 17.86
N GLU A 24 8.58 9.80 18.83
CA GLU A 24 8.02 11.15 18.66
C GLU A 24 8.67 11.91 17.49
N ALA A 25 9.96 11.70 17.25
CA ALA A 25 10.68 12.29 16.12
C ALA A 25 10.19 11.74 14.77
N GLN A 26 9.98 10.42 14.67
CA GLN A 26 9.41 9.80 13.47
C GLN A 26 7.99 10.26 13.19
N TYR A 27 7.15 10.38 14.23
CA TYR A 27 5.78 10.87 14.07
C TYR A 27 5.74 12.35 13.68
N SER A 28 6.61 13.19 14.28
CA SER A 28 6.74 14.60 13.90
C SER A 28 7.19 14.76 12.44
N LEU A 29 8.10 13.89 11.97
CA LEU A 29 8.50 13.85 10.57
C LEU A 29 7.31 13.46 9.67
N TRP A 30 6.58 12.41 10.04
CA TRP A 30 5.35 11.97 9.37
C TRP A 30 4.32 13.10 9.24
N GLU A 31 4.02 13.82 10.32
CA GLU A 31 3.05 14.93 10.30
C GLU A 31 3.50 16.08 9.38
N SER A 32 4.79 16.40 9.42
CA SER A 32 5.34 17.52 8.63
C SER A 32 5.50 17.18 7.14
N GLN A 33 5.91 15.95 6.82
CA GLN A 33 6.27 15.52 5.46
C GLN A 33 5.18 14.70 4.77
N GLY A 34 4.24 14.13 5.52
CA GLY A 34 3.18 13.26 4.99
C GLY A 34 3.66 11.89 4.52
N TYR A 35 4.91 11.54 4.77
CA TYR A 35 5.48 10.21 4.53
C TYR A 35 6.56 9.88 5.56
N LEU A 36 6.86 8.59 5.71
CA LEU A 36 7.91 8.08 6.58
C LEU A 36 8.59 6.87 5.94
N VAL A 37 9.91 6.76 6.13
CA VAL A 37 10.69 5.57 5.79
C VAL A 37 11.07 4.87 7.09
N ILE A 38 10.66 3.60 7.22
CA ILE A 38 11.01 2.75 8.35
C ILE A 38 11.86 1.61 7.79
N GLN A 39 13.17 1.66 8.06
CA GLN A 39 14.07 0.56 7.70
C GLN A 39 13.82 -0.65 8.59
N ASP A 40 14.16 -1.84 8.08
CA ASP A 40 13.94 -3.11 8.75
C ASP A 40 12.48 -3.31 9.20
N ALA A 41 11.49 -2.75 8.51
CA ALA A 41 10.08 -2.96 8.85
C ALA A 41 9.61 -4.41 8.60
N VAL A 42 10.32 -5.13 7.73
CA VAL A 42 10.07 -6.53 7.35
C VAL A 42 11.39 -7.31 7.41
N GLU A 43 11.33 -8.53 7.93
CA GLU A 43 12.48 -9.42 8.03
C GLU A 43 13.00 -9.83 6.64
N LYS A 44 14.32 -9.81 6.45
CA LYS A 44 14.97 -10.04 5.15
C LYS A 44 14.58 -11.35 4.49
N ASP A 45 14.43 -12.43 5.26
CA ASP A 45 14.03 -13.74 4.71
C ASP A 45 12.63 -13.73 4.10
N LYS A 46 11.69 -12.96 4.69
CA LYS A 46 10.36 -12.78 4.12
C LYS A 46 10.42 -11.97 2.82
N CYS A 47 11.28 -10.94 2.77
CA CYS A 47 11.53 -10.17 1.57
C CYS A 47 12.10 -11.03 0.43
N VAL A 48 13.10 -11.86 0.73
CA VAL A 48 13.70 -12.81 -0.23
C VAL A 48 12.66 -13.80 -0.77
N ALA A 49 11.84 -14.39 0.12
CA ALA A 49 10.78 -15.31 -0.29
C ALA A 49 9.71 -14.64 -1.15
N ALA A 50 9.34 -13.39 -0.84
CA ALA A 50 8.40 -12.61 -1.65
C ALA A 50 8.97 -12.19 -3.00
N ALA A 51 10.22 -11.73 -3.04
CA ALA A 51 10.90 -11.35 -4.29
C ALA A 51 11.04 -12.55 -5.24
N ARG A 52 11.40 -13.73 -4.70
CA ARG A 52 11.44 -14.98 -5.46
C ARG A 52 10.08 -15.32 -6.06
N ALA A 53 9.03 -15.26 -5.24
CA ALA A 53 7.67 -15.55 -5.71
C ALA A 53 7.23 -14.59 -6.83
N VAL A 54 7.60 -13.30 -6.74
CA VAL A 54 7.35 -12.34 -7.82
C VAL A 54 8.08 -12.76 -9.10
N LYS A 55 9.40 -12.96 -9.04
CA LYS A 55 10.24 -13.30 -10.21
C LYS A 55 9.79 -14.60 -10.87
N GLU A 56 9.53 -15.64 -10.08
CA GLU A 56 8.99 -16.92 -10.57
C GLU A 56 7.62 -16.74 -11.23
N PHE A 57 6.72 -15.97 -10.59
CA PHE A 57 5.37 -15.78 -11.11
C PHE A 57 5.33 -15.03 -12.44
N ILE A 58 6.25 -14.09 -12.68
CA ILE A 58 6.35 -13.37 -13.95
C ILE A 58 7.28 -14.06 -14.96
N GLY A 59 8.07 -15.04 -14.52
CA GLY A 59 9.01 -15.79 -15.35
C GLY A 59 10.26 -15.00 -15.72
N THR A 60 10.76 -14.18 -14.77
CA THR A 60 12.01 -13.43 -14.93
C THR A 60 13.20 -14.15 -14.32
N ASP A 61 14.35 -13.91 -14.92
CA ASP A 61 15.64 -14.44 -14.53
C ASP A 61 16.62 -13.27 -14.45
N ASP A 62 17.38 -13.18 -13.36
CA ASP A 62 18.37 -12.11 -13.16
C ASP A 62 19.58 -12.28 -14.10
N ASP A 63 19.82 -13.51 -14.58
CA ASP A 63 20.89 -13.83 -15.54
C ASP A 63 20.46 -13.65 -17.02
N ASP A 64 19.16 -13.46 -17.28
CA ASP A 64 18.60 -13.13 -18.60
C ASP A 64 17.79 -11.82 -18.55
N PRO A 65 18.44 -10.65 -18.70
CA PRO A 65 17.75 -9.36 -18.66
C PRO A 65 16.65 -9.16 -19.70
N ASP A 66 16.67 -9.90 -20.82
CA ASP A 66 15.61 -9.80 -21.83
C ASP A 66 14.32 -10.47 -21.34
N SER A 67 14.43 -11.39 -20.37
CA SER A 67 13.28 -11.98 -19.68
C SER A 67 12.39 -10.95 -18.99
N TRP A 68 12.95 -9.82 -18.54
CA TRP A 68 12.24 -8.79 -17.79
C TRP A 68 11.17 -8.06 -18.59
N TYR A 69 11.25 -8.11 -19.92
CA TYR A 69 10.40 -7.32 -20.82
C TYR A 69 9.48 -8.19 -21.68
N LYS A 70 9.40 -9.50 -21.41
CA LYS A 70 8.65 -10.48 -22.23
C LYS A 70 7.18 -10.12 -22.40
N ASN A 71 6.53 -9.60 -21.35
CA ASN A 71 5.11 -9.22 -21.45
C ASN A 71 4.95 -7.75 -21.87
N THR A 72 4.01 -7.52 -22.79
CA THR A 72 3.68 -6.18 -23.30
C THR A 72 2.19 -5.85 -23.19
N LEU A 73 1.40 -6.74 -22.58
CA LEU A 73 -0.02 -6.57 -22.32
C LEU A 73 -0.26 -5.60 -21.15
N ASP A 74 -1.25 -4.73 -21.29
CA ASP A 74 -1.74 -3.89 -20.21
C ASP A 74 -2.70 -4.69 -19.32
N ILE A 75 -2.39 -4.79 -18.02
CA ILE A 75 -3.18 -5.61 -17.09
C ILE A 75 -4.62 -5.13 -16.88
N TYR A 76 -4.93 -3.88 -17.23
CA TYR A 76 -6.24 -3.29 -17.11
C TYR A 76 -7.04 -3.41 -18.41
N ALA A 77 -6.40 -3.10 -19.54
CA ALA A 77 -7.07 -3.02 -20.83
C ALA A 77 -7.09 -4.34 -21.60
N ASP A 78 -6.06 -5.17 -21.46
CA ASP A 78 -5.87 -6.34 -22.30
C ASP A 78 -6.32 -7.65 -21.60
N VAL A 79 -6.36 -8.71 -22.40
CA VAL A 79 -6.58 -10.10 -22.01
C VAL A 79 -5.64 -11.00 -22.82
N GLU A 80 -5.35 -12.18 -22.30
CA GLU A 80 -4.64 -13.23 -23.03
C GLU A 80 -5.52 -13.83 -24.13
N ALA A 81 -4.93 -14.65 -24.99
CA ALA A 81 -5.62 -15.30 -26.11
C ALA A 81 -6.80 -16.21 -25.67
N ASP A 82 -6.76 -16.73 -24.44
CA ASP A 82 -7.81 -17.56 -23.86
C ASP A 82 -8.86 -16.76 -23.06
N GLY A 83 -8.75 -15.43 -23.06
CA GLY A 83 -9.66 -14.51 -22.36
C GLY A 83 -9.31 -14.28 -20.88
N SER A 84 -8.27 -14.92 -20.36
CA SER A 84 -7.77 -14.68 -18.99
C SER A 84 -7.04 -13.33 -18.88
N LYS A 85 -6.80 -12.89 -17.65
CA LYS A 85 -6.07 -11.65 -17.36
C LYS A 85 -4.56 -11.92 -17.25
N PRO A 86 -3.71 -11.06 -17.83
CA PRO A 86 -2.26 -11.21 -17.74
C PRO A 86 -1.77 -11.00 -16.31
N VAL A 87 -0.81 -11.81 -15.84
CA VAL A 87 -0.34 -11.76 -14.44
C VAL A 87 0.51 -10.52 -14.11
N HIS A 88 1.09 -9.87 -15.11
CA HIS A 88 1.89 -8.65 -14.98
C HIS A 88 1.88 -7.88 -16.29
N GLY A 89 2.43 -6.67 -16.34
CA GLY A 89 2.57 -5.92 -17.59
C GLY A 89 3.44 -4.69 -17.44
N PRO A 90 3.57 -3.86 -18.49
CA PRO A 90 4.49 -2.72 -18.50
C PRO A 90 4.25 -1.67 -17.40
N CYS A 91 3.05 -1.59 -16.82
CA CYS A 91 2.80 -0.76 -15.63
C CYS A 91 3.62 -1.19 -14.39
N GLY A 92 4.23 -2.37 -14.46
CA GLY A 92 5.05 -3.02 -13.45
C GLY A 92 4.26 -3.71 -12.34
N MET A 93 2.94 -3.59 -12.31
CA MET A 93 2.11 -4.28 -11.32
C MET A 93 2.09 -5.78 -11.59
N VAL A 94 2.25 -6.57 -10.52
CA VAL A 94 2.19 -8.03 -10.54
C VAL A 94 1.00 -8.49 -9.70
N GLN A 95 0.13 -9.29 -10.31
CA GLN A 95 -1.16 -9.72 -9.77
C GLN A 95 -1.02 -10.89 -8.78
N LEU A 96 -0.15 -10.72 -7.77
CA LEU A 96 0.19 -11.73 -6.76
C LEU A 96 -0.45 -11.36 -5.41
N PHE A 97 -1.67 -11.85 -5.15
CA PHE A 97 -2.52 -11.32 -4.07
C PHE A 97 -2.47 -12.18 -2.80
N HIS A 98 -2.71 -13.48 -2.92
CA HIS A 98 -2.87 -14.40 -1.80
C HIS A 98 -1.70 -15.36 -1.59
N HIS A 99 -0.57 -15.15 -2.28
CA HIS A 99 0.62 -15.99 -2.11
C HIS A 99 1.13 -16.00 -0.65
N ALA A 100 1.53 -17.17 -0.15
CA ALA A 100 1.89 -17.37 1.26
C ALA A 100 3.01 -16.43 1.75
N SER A 101 4.01 -16.13 0.91
CA SER A 101 5.09 -15.19 1.28
C SER A 101 4.57 -13.76 1.51
N PHE A 102 3.52 -13.33 0.81
CA PHE A 102 2.93 -12.01 1.00
C PHE A 102 2.09 -11.97 2.28
N TRP A 103 1.40 -13.07 2.60
CA TRP A 103 0.71 -13.21 3.89
C TRP A 103 1.67 -13.21 5.07
N SER A 104 2.88 -13.76 4.93
CA SER A 104 3.91 -13.69 5.97
C SER A 104 4.31 -12.24 6.32
N ILE A 105 4.21 -11.32 5.35
CA ILE A 105 4.50 -9.89 5.52
C ILE A 105 3.25 -9.16 6.04
N ARG A 106 2.08 -9.38 5.44
CA ARG A 106 0.81 -8.72 5.83
C ARG A 106 0.40 -8.96 7.27
N GLN A 107 0.87 -10.05 7.89
CA GLN A 107 0.61 -10.34 9.29
C GLN A 107 1.77 -10.00 10.23
N SER A 108 2.74 -9.22 9.76
CA SER A 108 3.85 -8.74 10.57
C SER A 108 3.35 -7.87 11.72
N VAL A 109 3.71 -8.24 12.94
CA VAL A 109 3.43 -7.45 14.15
C VAL A 109 4.07 -6.06 14.04
N ARG A 110 5.26 -5.96 13.43
CA ARG A 110 5.98 -4.70 13.22
C ARG A 110 5.23 -3.76 12.29
N LEU A 111 4.75 -4.26 11.14
CA LEU A 111 3.94 -3.45 10.23
C LEU A 111 2.63 -3.03 10.90
N HIS A 112 1.92 -3.96 11.52
CA HIS A 112 0.69 -3.65 12.25
C HIS A 112 0.90 -2.54 13.30
N ALA A 113 1.99 -2.59 14.07
CA ALA A 113 2.31 -1.59 15.06
C ALA A 113 2.59 -0.20 14.44
N ILE A 114 3.33 -0.13 13.33
CA ILE A 114 3.58 1.12 12.60
C ILE A 114 2.26 1.76 12.15
N PHE A 115 1.41 1.01 11.44
CA PHE A 115 0.13 1.53 10.98
C PHE A 115 -0.81 1.88 12.14
N SER A 116 -0.76 1.10 13.23
CA SER A 116 -1.55 1.39 14.43
C SER A 116 -1.17 2.71 15.09
N ASP A 117 0.13 3.03 15.14
CA ASP A 117 0.62 4.31 15.65
C ASP A 117 0.25 5.47 14.75
N LEU A 118 0.26 5.28 13.42
CA LEU A 118 -0.12 6.33 12.47
C LEU A 118 -1.62 6.62 12.47
N TYR A 119 -2.46 5.60 12.67
CA TYR A 119 -3.92 5.78 12.79
C TYR A 119 -4.36 6.16 14.21
N GLY A 120 -3.64 5.73 15.25
CA GLY A 120 -4.10 5.81 16.63
C GLY A 120 -5.09 4.72 17.03
N CYS A 121 -5.19 3.64 16.23
CA CYS A 121 -6.08 2.52 16.48
C CYS A 121 -5.40 1.20 16.11
N HIS A 122 -5.57 0.18 16.95
CA HIS A 122 -4.99 -1.15 16.70
C HIS A 122 -5.94 -2.08 15.93
N GLN A 123 -7.24 -1.74 15.85
CA GLN A 123 -8.23 -2.54 15.14
C GLN A 123 -8.18 -2.19 13.66
N LEU A 124 -7.38 -2.94 12.91
CA LEU A 124 -7.11 -2.70 11.50
C LEU A 124 -7.51 -3.90 10.65
N TYR A 125 -7.88 -3.66 9.41
CA TYR A 125 -7.86 -4.65 8.35
C TYR A 125 -6.65 -4.42 7.46
N VAL A 126 -6.18 -5.46 6.78
CA VAL A 126 -5.07 -5.36 5.80
C VAL A 126 -5.60 -5.53 4.39
N THR A 127 -5.04 -4.78 3.44
CA THR A 127 -5.39 -4.86 2.02
C THR A 127 -4.71 -6.05 1.32
N THR A 128 -5.36 -6.59 0.29
CA THR A 128 -4.79 -7.61 -0.61
C THR A 128 -4.19 -6.98 -1.86
N ASP A 129 -3.18 -6.14 -1.63
CA ASP A 129 -2.47 -5.38 -2.67
C ASP A 129 -1.54 -6.21 -3.57
N ARG A 130 -1.03 -5.56 -4.62
CA ARG A 130 -0.16 -6.12 -5.66
C ARG A 130 1.33 -6.02 -5.31
N ALA A 131 2.11 -6.87 -5.95
CA ALA A 131 3.55 -6.62 -6.07
C ALA A 131 3.84 -5.65 -7.22
N HIS A 132 5.07 -5.18 -7.27
CA HIS A 132 5.59 -4.38 -8.37
C HIS A 132 6.97 -4.88 -8.79
N PHE A 133 7.16 -5.03 -10.09
CA PHE A 133 8.42 -5.35 -10.73
C PHE A 133 8.71 -4.26 -11.76
N LYS A 134 9.83 -3.56 -11.59
CA LYS A 134 10.25 -2.49 -12.47
C LYS A 134 11.66 -2.71 -12.99
N PRO A 135 11.84 -3.13 -14.25
CA PRO A 135 13.18 -3.24 -14.83
C PRO A 135 13.75 -1.89 -15.25
N PRO A 136 15.06 -1.81 -15.57
CA PRO A 136 15.66 -0.66 -16.24
C PRO A 136 14.93 -0.24 -17.51
N GLU A 137 14.91 1.05 -17.79
CA GLU A 137 14.38 1.55 -19.06
C GLU A 137 15.32 1.15 -20.21
N ARG A 138 14.74 0.66 -21.31
CA ARG A 138 15.46 0.27 -22.52
C ARG A 138 14.76 0.85 -23.74
N ALA A 139 15.52 1.37 -24.68
CA ALA A 139 14.98 1.97 -25.90
C ALA A 139 14.21 0.94 -26.75
N GLU A 140 14.63 -0.32 -26.68
CA GLU A 140 14.04 -1.47 -27.36
C GLU A 140 12.69 -1.89 -26.75
N HIS A 141 12.39 -1.44 -25.52
CA HIS A 141 11.18 -1.78 -24.76
C HIS A 141 10.42 -0.52 -24.29
N PRO A 142 9.97 0.36 -25.20
CA PRO A 142 9.44 1.69 -24.85
C PRO A 142 8.18 1.66 -23.99
N LYS A 143 7.40 0.57 -24.00
CA LYS A 143 6.23 0.41 -23.11
C LYS A 143 6.59 0.37 -21.62
N TRP A 144 7.83 0.00 -21.31
CA TRP A 144 8.37 -0.10 -19.94
C TRP A 144 9.08 1.18 -19.49
N SER A 145 9.11 2.22 -20.33
CA SER A 145 9.84 3.47 -20.08
C SER A 145 8.96 4.54 -19.44
N MET A 146 9.59 5.49 -18.73
CA MET A 146 8.93 6.65 -18.15
C MET A 146 9.46 8.00 -18.65
N PRO A 147 8.59 8.99 -18.93
CA PRO A 147 7.13 8.86 -19.05
C PRO A 147 6.75 7.98 -20.26
N GLY A 148 5.61 7.29 -20.18
CA GLY A 148 5.10 6.42 -21.24
C GLY A 148 3.59 6.28 -21.15
N ASP A 149 2.98 5.59 -22.11
CA ASP A 149 1.51 5.50 -22.25
C ASP A 149 0.83 4.89 -21.01
N VAL A 150 1.56 4.01 -20.29
CA VAL A 150 1.04 3.22 -19.18
C VAL A 150 1.38 3.83 -17.81
N HIS A 151 2.47 4.60 -17.72
CA HIS A 151 2.94 5.18 -16.46
C HIS A 151 2.49 6.62 -16.29
N SER A 152 1.52 6.85 -15.40
CA SER A 152 1.29 8.19 -14.87
C SER A 152 2.47 8.61 -14.00
N GLY A 153 2.96 9.84 -14.20
CA GLY A 153 3.93 10.46 -13.30
C GLY A 153 3.34 10.68 -11.90
N LEU A 154 3.52 11.89 -11.34
CA LEU A 154 2.86 12.21 -10.08
C LEU A 154 1.33 12.09 -10.21
N HIS A 155 0.70 11.48 -9.20
CA HIS A 155 -0.74 11.30 -9.11
C HIS A 155 -1.18 11.15 -7.65
N TRP A 156 -2.50 11.13 -7.45
CA TRP A 156 -3.15 10.70 -6.22
C TRP A 156 -4.01 9.48 -6.49
N ASP A 157 -3.98 8.54 -5.55
CA ASP A 157 -4.89 7.40 -5.51
C ASP A 157 -6.24 7.72 -4.85
N VAL A 158 -6.51 9.01 -4.62
CA VAL A 158 -7.79 9.53 -4.12
C VAL A 158 -8.21 10.74 -4.93
N ARG A 159 -9.50 11.04 -4.96
CA ARG A 159 -10.00 12.28 -5.58
C ARG A 159 -9.67 13.46 -4.67
N THR A 160 -9.02 14.48 -5.22
CA THR A 160 -8.54 15.65 -4.46
C THR A 160 -9.24 16.95 -4.82
N ASP A 161 -10.23 16.92 -5.73
CA ASP A 161 -10.99 18.11 -6.13
C ASP A 161 -12.00 18.55 -5.07
N GLU A 162 -12.42 19.81 -5.16
CA GLU A 162 -13.23 20.47 -4.12
C GLU A 162 -14.59 19.81 -3.90
N ARG A 163 -15.11 19.05 -4.87
CA ARG A 163 -16.39 18.32 -4.73
C ARG A 163 -16.28 17.12 -3.78
N HIS A 164 -15.06 16.66 -3.53
CA HIS A 164 -14.77 15.49 -2.69
C HIS A 164 -14.09 15.89 -1.37
N TRP A 165 -14.07 17.18 -1.02
CA TRP A 165 -13.51 17.63 0.24
C TRP A 165 -14.41 17.32 1.45
N PRO A 166 -13.82 17.00 2.61
CA PRO A 166 -12.38 16.80 2.82
C PRO A 166 -11.88 15.47 2.21
N VAL A 167 -10.65 15.46 1.67
CA VAL A 167 -9.97 14.20 1.33
C VAL A 167 -9.79 13.39 2.62
N PRO A 168 -10.29 12.14 2.69
CA PRO A 168 -10.15 11.33 3.90
C PRO A 168 -8.69 11.05 4.28
N PHE A 169 -8.46 10.84 5.57
CA PHE A 169 -7.18 10.36 6.07
C PHE A 169 -7.01 8.88 5.71
N GLY A 170 -6.03 8.60 4.86
CA GLY A 170 -5.70 7.26 4.40
C GLY A 170 -4.20 7.08 4.32
N LEU A 171 -3.74 5.85 4.57
CA LEU A 171 -2.35 5.46 4.44
C LEU A 171 -2.18 4.52 3.26
N GLN A 172 -1.02 4.60 2.64
CA GLN A 172 -0.56 3.64 1.64
C GLN A 172 0.89 3.29 1.96
N GLY A 173 1.30 2.07 1.66
CA GLY A 173 2.62 1.58 1.95
C GLY A 173 3.22 0.79 0.81
N VAL A 174 4.55 0.86 0.69
CA VAL A 174 5.34 0.01 -0.18
C VAL A 174 6.52 -0.54 0.61
N VAL A 175 6.67 -1.86 0.59
CA VAL A 175 7.83 -2.56 1.11
C VAL A 175 8.79 -2.82 -0.05
N TYR A 176 10.04 -2.41 0.08
CA TYR A 176 11.08 -2.83 -0.84
C TYR A 176 11.52 -4.25 -0.49
N LEU A 177 11.35 -5.18 -1.44
CA LEU A 177 11.71 -6.60 -1.23
C LEU A 177 13.20 -6.84 -1.52
N GLU A 178 13.83 -5.92 -2.24
CA GLU A 178 15.26 -5.89 -2.52
C GLU A 178 15.78 -4.46 -2.28
N ASP A 179 17.10 -4.30 -2.12
CA ASP A 179 17.72 -2.98 -2.02
C ASP A 179 17.33 -2.13 -3.24
N THR A 180 16.83 -0.94 -2.97
CA THR A 180 16.32 -0.01 -3.98
C THR A 180 17.06 1.32 -3.90
N ASP A 181 17.94 1.55 -4.88
CA ASP A 181 18.68 2.79 -5.04
C ASP A 181 17.84 3.90 -5.71
N ALA A 182 18.33 5.15 -5.66
CA ALA A 182 17.62 6.31 -6.20
C ALA A 182 17.39 6.21 -7.72
N GLU A 183 18.30 5.54 -8.42
CA GLU A 183 18.29 5.33 -9.86
C GLU A 183 17.43 4.13 -10.30
N GLN A 184 16.98 3.29 -9.36
CA GLN A 184 16.14 2.11 -9.63
C GLN A 184 14.64 2.44 -9.68
N GLY A 185 14.30 3.69 -10.01
CA GLY A 185 12.92 4.17 -10.07
C GLY A 185 12.12 3.92 -8.78
N PRO A 186 12.61 4.30 -7.59
CA PRO A 186 11.88 4.16 -6.34
C PRO A 186 10.57 4.96 -6.34
N LEU A 187 9.76 4.78 -5.30
CA LEU A 187 8.65 5.68 -5.03
C LEU A 187 9.18 7.12 -4.94
N HIS A 188 8.54 8.02 -5.66
CA HIS A 188 8.69 9.45 -5.52
C HIS A 188 7.48 10.01 -4.78
N VAL A 189 7.72 10.89 -3.83
CA VAL A 189 6.68 11.60 -3.07
C VAL A 189 6.97 13.10 -3.09
N VAL A 190 5.95 13.95 -2.97
CA VAL A 190 6.13 15.39 -2.79
C VAL A 190 5.97 15.75 -1.31
N PRO A 191 7.06 15.90 -0.54
CA PRO A 191 6.98 16.06 0.91
C PRO A 191 6.20 17.31 1.33
N GLY A 192 5.34 17.17 2.35
CA GLY A 192 4.57 18.26 2.94
C GLY A 192 3.41 18.77 2.09
N PHE A 193 3.15 18.17 0.91
CA PHE A 193 2.14 18.66 -0.01
C PHE A 193 0.71 18.55 0.53
N HIS A 194 0.42 17.56 1.39
CA HIS A 194 -0.89 17.40 2.04
C HIS A 194 -1.34 18.67 2.79
N ARG A 195 -0.38 19.46 3.31
CA ARG A 195 -0.63 20.74 4.00
C ARG A 195 -0.85 21.91 3.06
N GLN A 196 -0.47 21.76 1.79
CA GLN A 196 -0.53 22.79 0.75
C GLN A 196 -1.65 22.52 -0.26
N LEU A 197 -2.24 21.32 -0.26
CA LEU A 197 -3.24 20.88 -1.24
C LEU A 197 -4.36 21.89 -1.44
N GLN A 198 -4.89 22.48 -0.36
CA GLN A 198 -5.98 23.46 -0.46
C GLN A 198 -5.55 24.73 -1.20
N ASN A 199 -4.39 25.29 -0.85
CA ASN A 199 -3.89 26.52 -1.45
C ASN A 199 -3.43 26.28 -2.89
N TRP A 200 -2.77 25.16 -3.15
CA TRP A 200 -2.41 24.74 -4.50
C TRP A 200 -3.65 24.53 -5.37
N SER A 201 -4.69 23.87 -4.86
CA SER A 201 -5.94 23.63 -5.59
C SER A 201 -6.60 24.93 -6.05
N LYS A 202 -6.62 25.97 -5.21
CA LYS A 202 -7.18 27.28 -5.54
C LYS A 202 -6.42 28.02 -6.65
N SER A 203 -5.15 27.69 -6.87
CA SER A 203 -4.35 28.28 -7.94
C SER A 203 -4.47 27.51 -9.27
N GLN A 204 -5.17 26.38 -9.28
CA GLN A 204 -5.36 25.57 -10.49
C GLN A 204 -6.60 26.01 -11.28
N PRO A 205 -6.67 25.66 -12.57
CA PRO A 205 -7.90 25.78 -13.36
C PRO A 205 -9.07 25.03 -12.72
N ALA A 206 -10.29 25.53 -12.95
CA ALA A 206 -11.52 24.93 -12.39
C ALA A 206 -11.79 23.51 -12.90
N ASP A 207 -11.25 23.15 -14.05
CA ASP A 207 -11.36 21.84 -14.69
C ASP A 207 -10.13 20.94 -14.45
N ARG A 208 -9.29 21.26 -13.46
CA ARG A 208 -8.14 20.42 -13.12
C ARG A 208 -8.56 18.97 -12.87
N SER A 209 -7.67 18.04 -13.19
CA SER A 209 -7.87 16.66 -12.78
C SER A 209 -7.88 16.53 -11.25
N SER A 210 -8.76 15.66 -10.76
CA SER A 210 -8.83 15.31 -9.34
C SER A 210 -7.71 14.38 -8.89
N ARG A 211 -6.94 13.81 -9.83
CA ARG A 211 -5.94 12.76 -9.53
C ARG A 211 -4.58 12.94 -10.16
N LYS A 212 -4.45 13.80 -11.16
CA LYS A 212 -3.18 14.03 -11.83
C LYS A 212 -2.90 15.52 -11.85
N PRO A 213 -1.85 16.01 -11.17
CA PRO A 213 -1.44 17.39 -11.37
C PRO A 213 -0.93 17.58 -12.80
N SER A 214 -1.03 18.80 -13.32
CA SER A 214 -0.32 19.15 -14.54
C SER A 214 1.18 19.17 -14.26
N ALA A 215 2.00 18.78 -15.24
CA ALA A 215 3.46 18.89 -15.13
C ALA A 215 3.92 20.33 -14.90
N ASP A 216 3.17 21.33 -15.40
CA ASP A 216 3.48 22.75 -15.20
C ASP A 216 3.24 23.19 -13.74
N SER A 217 2.22 22.62 -13.09
CA SER A 217 1.84 23.02 -11.73
C SER A 217 2.46 22.16 -10.63
N LEU A 218 2.87 20.93 -10.95
CA LEU A 218 3.64 20.08 -10.06
C LEU A 218 4.54 19.12 -10.88
N PRO A 219 5.75 19.56 -11.25
CA PRO A 219 6.68 18.71 -11.99
C PRO A 219 7.27 17.62 -11.10
N LEU A 220 7.73 16.51 -11.71
CA LEU A 220 8.39 15.41 -10.98
C LEU A 220 9.64 15.88 -10.21
N SER A 221 10.31 16.95 -10.65
CA SER A 221 11.46 17.53 -9.95
C SER A 221 11.11 18.13 -8.58
N ALA A 222 9.82 18.33 -8.27
CA ALA A 222 9.36 18.71 -6.93
C ALA A 222 9.27 17.50 -5.98
N ALA A 223 9.40 16.27 -6.50
CA ALA A 223 9.32 15.05 -5.73
C ALA A 223 10.71 14.57 -5.28
N THR A 224 10.72 13.85 -4.17
CA THR A 224 11.91 13.20 -3.60
C THR A 224 11.88 11.72 -3.93
N ALA A 225 12.98 11.21 -4.49
CA ALA A 225 13.21 9.78 -4.68
C ALA A 225 13.42 9.10 -3.32
N VAL A 226 12.60 8.12 -2.97
CA VAL A 226 12.66 7.44 -1.67
C VAL A 226 13.37 6.09 -1.81
N ALA A 227 14.69 6.13 -1.90
CA ALA A 227 15.55 4.95 -1.88
C ALA A 227 15.66 4.37 -0.46
N ALA A 228 15.70 3.04 -0.34
CA ALA A 228 15.88 2.36 0.95
C ALA A 228 16.29 0.87 0.76
N PRO A 229 16.96 0.27 1.75
CA PRO A 229 17.35 -1.14 1.68
C PRO A 229 16.14 -2.10 1.73
N ALA A 230 16.35 -3.35 1.34
CA ALA A 230 15.38 -4.43 1.44
C ALA A 230 14.81 -4.52 2.87
N GLY A 231 13.50 -4.76 2.97
CA GLY A 231 12.78 -4.81 4.24
C GLY A 231 12.29 -3.45 4.74
N SER A 232 12.64 -2.35 4.07
CA SER A 232 12.12 -1.03 4.42
C SER A 232 10.66 -0.87 4.01
N LEU A 233 9.85 -0.27 4.88
CA LEU A 233 8.52 0.26 4.57
C LEU A 233 8.63 1.75 4.28
N VAL A 234 8.16 2.18 3.11
CA VAL A 234 7.80 3.57 2.86
C VAL A 234 6.29 3.68 2.99
N VAL A 235 5.82 4.48 3.94
CA VAL A 235 4.38 4.76 4.17
C VAL A 235 4.12 6.23 3.89
N TRP A 236 3.03 6.54 3.18
CA TRP A 236 2.64 7.91 2.84
C TRP A 236 1.14 8.13 3.02
N HIS A 237 0.78 9.40 3.19
CA HIS A 237 -0.59 9.86 3.30
C HIS A 237 -1.23 9.92 1.91
N SER A 238 -2.46 9.46 1.75
CA SER A 238 -3.12 9.39 0.43
C SER A 238 -3.27 10.75 -0.29
N ALA A 239 -3.28 11.86 0.44
CA ALA A 239 -3.26 13.22 -0.13
C ALA A 239 -1.88 13.70 -0.61
N LEU A 240 -0.83 12.88 -0.48
CA LEU A 240 0.50 13.20 -0.98
C LEU A 240 0.61 12.76 -2.46
N PRO A 241 0.88 13.68 -3.39
CA PRO A 241 1.15 13.31 -4.77
C PRO A 241 2.40 12.43 -4.80
N HIS A 242 2.27 11.31 -5.49
CA HIS A 242 3.31 10.30 -5.56
C HIS A 242 3.33 9.64 -6.93
N GLY A 243 4.39 8.89 -7.21
CA GLY A 243 4.51 8.14 -8.45
C GLY A 243 5.83 7.40 -8.53
N PRO A 244 6.02 6.53 -9.51
CA PRO A 244 7.30 5.89 -9.73
C PRO A 244 8.33 6.87 -10.32
N GLY A 245 9.59 6.75 -9.94
CA GLY A 245 10.72 7.42 -10.60
C GLY A 245 11.13 6.77 -11.90
N ARG A 246 11.94 7.43 -12.73
CA ARG A 246 12.60 6.77 -13.88
C ARG A 246 13.57 5.70 -13.38
N HIS A 247 13.65 4.58 -14.09
CA HIS A 247 14.57 3.50 -13.73
C HIS A 247 15.77 3.48 -14.69
N VAL A 248 16.87 4.10 -14.27
CA VAL A 248 18.13 4.17 -15.04
C VAL A 248 19.26 3.33 -14.43
N GLY A 249 18.96 2.57 -13.38
CA GLY A 249 19.87 1.57 -12.79
C GLY A 249 20.03 0.30 -13.64
N THR A 250 20.67 -0.73 -13.08
CA THR A 250 21.05 -1.95 -13.80
C THR A 250 20.29 -3.21 -13.40
N ARG A 251 19.64 -3.23 -12.23
CA ARG A 251 18.85 -4.35 -11.71
C ARG A 251 17.39 -3.92 -11.50
N PRO A 252 16.41 -4.82 -11.68
CA PRO A 252 15.01 -4.48 -11.42
C PRO A 252 14.77 -4.05 -9.98
N ARG A 253 13.79 -3.18 -9.78
CA ARG A 253 13.18 -2.92 -8.47
C ARG A 253 12.05 -3.90 -8.24
N VAL A 254 12.09 -4.62 -7.14
CA VAL A 254 11.01 -5.52 -6.70
C VAL A 254 10.42 -4.99 -5.39
N SER A 255 9.13 -4.72 -5.38
CA SER A 255 8.44 -4.16 -4.22
C SER A 255 7.05 -4.76 -4.02
N PHE A 256 6.48 -4.54 -2.85
CA PHE A 256 5.17 -5.05 -2.47
C PHE A 256 4.36 -3.93 -1.83
N TYR A 257 3.19 -3.62 -2.37
CA TYR A 257 2.29 -2.65 -1.77
C TYR A 257 1.53 -3.27 -0.60
N VAL A 258 1.35 -2.51 0.48
CA VAL A 258 0.57 -2.94 1.63
C VAL A 258 -0.04 -1.73 2.31
N SER A 259 -1.31 -1.83 2.67
CA SER A 259 -1.96 -0.85 3.52
C SER A 259 -2.80 -1.54 4.60
N TYR A 260 -3.06 -0.79 5.65
CA TYR A 260 -3.93 -1.17 6.74
C TYR A 260 -4.99 -0.10 6.88
N LEU A 261 -6.21 -0.52 7.20
CA LEU A 261 -7.38 0.34 7.23
C LEU A 261 -8.09 0.17 8.57
N PRO A 262 -8.50 1.26 9.25
CA PRO A 262 -9.27 1.15 10.48
C PRO A 262 -10.56 0.37 10.28
N VAL A 263 -10.86 -0.54 11.21
CA VAL A 263 -12.13 -1.29 11.21
C VAL A 263 -13.32 -0.33 11.30
N ASP A 264 -13.16 0.74 12.08
CA ASP A 264 -14.05 1.90 12.12
C ASP A 264 -13.34 3.12 11.54
N ALA A 265 -13.74 3.50 10.32
CA ALA A 265 -13.17 4.62 9.60
C ALA A 265 -13.81 5.98 9.97
N THR A 266 -14.81 6.02 10.85
CA THR A 266 -15.63 7.22 11.10
C THR A 266 -14.79 8.44 11.49
N ALA A 267 -13.74 8.24 12.30
CA ALA A 267 -12.84 9.31 12.72
C ALA A 267 -11.91 9.85 11.62
N TYR A 268 -11.83 9.17 10.46
CA TYR A 268 -10.85 9.42 9.40
C TYR A 268 -11.48 9.96 8.11
N VAL A 269 -12.81 10.00 8.01
CA VAL A 269 -13.52 10.45 6.80
C VAL A 269 -13.86 11.95 6.77
N GLY A 270 -13.79 12.65 7.91
CA GLY A 270 -14.08 14.08 8.03
C GLY A 270 -15.58 14.44 8.10
N VAL A 271 -15.88 15.63 8.64
CA VAL A 271 -17.24 16.17 8.79
C VAL A 271 -17.74 16.69 7.43
N GLY A 272 -18.98 16.35 7.06
CA GLY A 272 -19.61 16.78 5.81
C GLY A 272 -19.64 15.71 4.71
N ARG A 273 -19.03 14.54 4.94
CA ARG A 273 -19.23 13.36 4.09
C ARG A 273 -20.67 12.85 4.20
N ASN A 274 -21.22 12.34 3.11
CA ASN A 274 -22.59 11.82 3.05
C ASN A 274 -22.81 10.67 4.06
N ALA A 275 -23.68 10.89 5.05
CA ALA A 275 -23.98 9.95 6.13
C ALA A 275 -24.70 8.66 5.68
N THR A 276 -25.17 8.58 4.43
CA THR A 276 -25.78 7.37 3.86
C THR A 276 -24.79 6.48 3.09
N ALA A 277 -23.53 6.90 2.96
CA ALA A 277 -22.46 6.06 2.43
C ALA A 277 -22.06 5.00 3.50
N PRO A 278 -22.01 3.70 3.14
CA PRO A 278 -22.12 2.64 4.14
C PRO A 278 -20.78 2.26 4.80
N LEU A 279 -20.41 2.89 5.93
CA LEU A 279 -19.27 2.53 6.81
C LEU A 279 -19.10 1.03 7.19
N ASN A 280 -18.15 0.28 6.58
CA ASN A 280 -17.19 -0.67 7.23
C ASN A 280 -16.46 -1.70 6.33
N LEU A 281 -15.35 -2.25 6.89
CA LEU A 281 -14.18 -3.00 6.36
C LEU A 281 -13.40 -2.30 5.26
N ALA A 282 -14.18 -1.92 4.27
CA ALA A 282 -14.01 -0.74 3.51
C ALA A 282 -14.54 0.43 4.41
N ASP A 283 -15.01 1.58 4.00
CA ASP A 283 -15.48 2.00 2.69
C ASP A 283 -14.34 2.23 1.72
N ALA A 284 -13.16 1.63 2.00
CA ALA A 284 -12.10 2.52 2.32
C ALA A 284 -10.64 2.09 2.23
N GLY A 285 -10.17 1.75 1.03
CA GLY A 285 -8.98 2.54 0.61
C GLY A 285 -9.20 4.05 0.91
N THR A 286 -10.41 4.54 0.60
CA THR A 286 -11.39 5.42 1.31
C THR A 286 -12.35 5.92 0.25
N ILE A 287 -12.98 4.98 -0.48
CA ILE A 287 -13.44 5.00 -1.88
C ILE A 287 -12.31 4.52 -2.80
N ALA A 288 -12.37 3.30 -3.33
CA ALA A 288 -11.44 2.84 -4.37
C ALA A 288 -11.69 3.52 -5.73
N PHE A 289 -11.97 4.84 -5.74
CA PHE A 289 -12.07 5.78 -6.88
C PHE A 289 -13.47 6.27 -7.37
N GLU A 290 -14.56 5.97 -6.67
CA GLU A 290 -15.98 5.96 -7.10
C GLU A 290 -16.53 7.07 -8.00
N GLU A 291 -17.49 6.68 -8.86
CA GLU A 291 -18.71 7.46 -9.15
C GLU A 291 -19.99 6.93 -8.44
N ASP A 292 -20.01 5.71 -7.88
CA ASP A 292 -21.18 5.14 -7.14
C ASP A 292 -20.79 4.40 -5.83
N PRO A 293 -20.97 5.04 -4.65
CA PRO A 293 -20.72 4.46 -3.32
C PRO A 293 -21.66 3.32 -2.91
N GLY A 294 -22.75 3.09 -3.64
CA GLY A 294 -23.74 2.08 -3.30
C GLY A 294 -23.32 0.64 -3.58
N GLN A 295 -22.19 0.43 -4.28
CA GLN A 295 -21.76 -0.89 -4.78
C GLN A 295 -20.69 -1.59 -3.93
N VAL A 296 -20.10 -0.94 -2.92
CA VAL A 296 -19.14 -1.62 -2.02
C VAL A 296 -19.92 -2.59 -1.14
N SER A 297 -19.91 -3.87 -1.52
CA SER A 297 -20.62 -4.93 -0.81
C SER A 297 -19.92 -5.21 0.51
N ARG A 298 -20.60 -4.88 1.62
CA ARG A 298 -20.19 -5.30 2.96
C ARG A 298 -20.31 -6.81 3.07
N LEU A 299 -19.19 -7.52 3.10
CA LEU A 299 -19.20 -8.92 3.53
C LEU A 299 -19.44 -9.01 5.04
N THR A 300 -20.33 -9.88 5.44
CA THR A 300 -20.38 -10.40 6.80
C THR A 300 -19.10 -11.20 7.11
N ARG A 301 -18.83 -11.43 8.40
CA ARG A 301 -17.71 -12.30 8.81
C ARG A 301 -17.84 -13.71 8.23
N ALA A 302 -19.06 -14.25 8.17
CA ALA A 302 -19.30 -15.59 7.62
C ALA A 302 -18.92 -15.63 6.12
N GLU A 303 -19.36 -14.63 5.34
CA GLU A 303 -18.99 -14.52 3.93
C GLU A 303 -17.48 -14.34 3.72
N ARG A 304 -16.79 -13.58 4.58
CA ARG A 304 -15.32 -13.50 4.55
C ARG A 304 -14.66 -14.85 4.81
N VAL A 305 -15.14 -15.61 5.79
CA VAL A 305 -14.61 -16.95 6.10
C VAL A 305 -14.79 -17.89 4.91
N ASP A 306 -15.96 -17.86 4.27
CA ASP A 306 -16.23 -18.72 3.12
C ASP A 306 -15.43 -18.29 1.89
N ARG A 307 -15.32 -16.98 1.63
CA ARG A 307 -14.47 -16.44 0.55
C ARG A 307 -13.00 -16.74 0.79
N TRP A 308 -12.51 -16.57 2.02
CA TRP A 308 -11.13 -16.93 2.39
C TRP A 308 -10.83 -18.39 2.06
N ARG A 309 -11.69 -19.33 2.49
CA ARG A 309 -11.53 -20.77 2.21
C ARG A 309 -11.40 -21.09 0.72
N LEU A 310 -12.07 -20.29 -0.11
CA LEU A 310 -12.11 -20.46 -1.55
C LEU A 310 -11.09 -19.59 -2.30
N ARG A 311 -10.22 -18.86 -1.58
CA ARG A 311 -9.30 -17.85 -2.15
C ARG A 311 -10.00 -16.84 -3.06
N LEU A 312 -11.23 -16.49 -2.69
CA LEU A 312 -12.01 -15.47 -3.38
C LEU A 312 -11.66 -14.08 -2.82
N PRO A 313 -11.84 -13.02 -3.63
CA PRO A 313 -11.81 -11.63 -3.19
C PRO A 313 -12.53 -11.44 -1.84
N LEU A 314 -11.96 -10.65 -0.93
CA LEU A 314 -12.58 -10.36 0.37
C LEU A 314 -13.40 -9.07 0.35
N LEU A 315 -13.30 -8.32 -0.74
CA LEU A 315 -14.14 -7.20 -1.13
C LEU A 315 -14.62 -7.40 -2.59
N ALA A 316 -15.47 -6.52 -3.13
CA ALA A 316 -15.92 -6.63 -4.52
C ALA A 316 -14.84 -6.13 -5.50
N GLU A 317 -14.07 -5.15 -5.05
CA GLU A 317 -12.91 -4.55 -5.70
C GLU A 317 -11.63 -5.38 -5.56
N ASP A 318 -11.63 -6.36 -4.66
CA ASP A 318 -10.49 -7.24 -4.49
C ASP A 318 -10.29 -8.07 -5.78
N PRO A 319 -9.04 -8.19 -6.24
CA PRO A 319 -8.74 -8.80 -7.52
C PRO A 319 -8.95 -10.32 -7.49
N ARG A 320 -9.39 -10.86 -8.62
CA ARG A 320 -9.79 -12.26 -8.75
C ARG A 320 -8.62 -13.09 -9.25
N GLU A 321 -7.94 -13.82 -8.35
CA GLU A 321 -6.88 -14.78 -8.73
C GLU A 321 -7.37 -15.81 -9.76
N GLY A 322 -8.64 -16.21 -9.69
CA GLY A 322 -9.25 -17.14 -10.64
C GLY A 322 -9.43 -16.59 -12.07
N GLU A 323 -9.22 -15.29 -12.29
CA GLU A 323 -9.24 -14.69 -13.64
C GLU A 323 -7.86 -14.63 -14.28
N LEU A 324 -6.80 -14.93 -13.53
CA LEU A 324 -5.43 -14.84 -14.01
C LEU A 324 -5.11 -16.00 -14.97
N SER A 325 -4.21 -15.72 -15.91
CA SER A 325 -3.78 -16.70 -16.92
C SER A 325 -3.04 -17.91 -16.35
N ARG A 326 -2.55 -17.80 -15.11
CA ARG A 326 -1.98 -18.91 -14.35
C ARG A 326 -2.07 -18.62 -12.84
N PRO A 327 -2.15 -19.67 -12.00
CA PRO A 327 -2.07 -19.49 -10.55
C PRO A 327 -0.66 -19.02 -10.13
N PRO A 328 -0.53 -18.34 -8.98
CA PRO A 328 0.76 -18.09 -8.34
C PRO A 328 1.61 -19.37 -8.17
N PRO A 329 2.95 -19.26 -8.23
CA PRO A 329 3.83 -20.41 -8.11
C PRO A 329 3.63 -21.13 -6.77
N GLY A 330 3.54 -22.46 -6.82
CA GLY A 330 3.33 -23.28 -5.62
C GLY A 330 1.95 -23.18 -4.95
N GLU A 331 1.01 -22.43 -5.54
CA GLU A 331 -0.34 -22.21 -4.97
C GLU A 331 -1.45 -22.96 -5.73
N GLU A 332 -1.12 -23.74 -6.77
CA GLU A 332 -2.09 -24.50 -7.55
C GLU A 332 -2.77 -25.57 -6.68
N GLY A 333 -4.09 -25.43 -6.51
CA GLY A 333 -4.88 -26.31 -5.63
C GLY A 333 -4.52 -26.20 -4.13
N ALA A 334 -3.68 -25.24 -3.75
CA ALA A 334 -3.27 -25.05 -2.37
C ALA A 334 -4.41 -24.40 -1.54
N PRO A 335 -4.54 -24.79 -0.25
CA PRO A 335 -5.40 -24.05 0.66
C PRO A 335 -4.91 -22.60 0.82
N PRO A 336 -5.75 -21.69 1.33
CA PRO A 336 -5.31 -20.34 1.67
C PRO A 336 -4.13 -20.38 2.65
N ALA A 337 -3.30 -19.33 2.61
CA ALA A 337 -2.12 -19.23 3.47
C ALA A 337 -2.45 -19.42 4.97
N ALA A 338 -1.53 -20.03 5.71
CA ALA A 338 -1.65 -20.14 7.15
C ALA A 338 -1.56 -18.74 7.80
N LEU A 339 -2.57 -18.39 8.59
CA LEU A 339 -2.64 -17.12 9.30
C LEU A 339 -2.37 -17.31 10.80
N SER A 340 -1.54 -16.44 11.33
CA SER A 340 -1.40 -16.17 12.76
C SER A 340 -2.71 -15.63 13.36
N ALA A 341 -2.81 -15.58 14.68
CA ALA A 341 -3.95 -14.97 15.36
C ALA A 341 -4.17 -13.50 14.95
N LEU A 342 -3.07 -12.74 14.76
CA LEU A 342 -3.14 -11.38 14.23
C LEU A 342 -3.63 -11.38 12.77
N GLY A 343 -3.05 -12.23 11.92
CA GLY A 343 -3.45 -12.36 10.51
C GLY A 343 -4.95 -12.65 10.34
N ARG A 344 -5.52 -13.53 11.18
CA ARG A 344 -6.96 -13.84 11.16
C ARG A 344 -7.84 -12.64 11.50
N LYS A 345 -7.39 -11.73 12.38
CA LYS A 345 -8.08 -10.48 12.70
C LYS A 345 -7.93 -9.45 11.58
N LEU A 346 -6.73 -9.30 11.04
CA LEU A 346 -6.42 -8.38 9.93
C LEU A 346 -7.20 -8.70 8.65
N VAL A 347 -7.51 -9.97 8.42
CA VAL A 347 -8.35 -10.43 7.30
C VAL A 347 -9.85 -10.38 7.66
N GLY A 348 -10.19 -10.19 8.93
CA GLY A 348 -11.56 -10.15 9.41
C GLY A 348 -12.24 -11.51 9.48
N LEU A 349 -11.45 -12.59 9.64
CA LEU A 349 -11.95 -13.95 9.94
C LEU A 349 -12.31 -14.09 11.41
N ASP A 350 -11.50 -13.49 12.28
CA ASP A 350 -11.73 -13.41 13.72
C ASP A 350 -12.11 -11.98 14.11
N PRO A 351 -12.97 -11.78 15.12
CA PRO A 351 -13.35 -10.45 15.56
C PRO A 351 -12.21 -9.76 16.30
N TRP A 352 -12.16 -8.44 16.21
CA TRP A 352 -11.45 -7.62 17.18
C TRP A 352 -12.25 -7.64 18.49
N THR A 353 -11.63 -8.15 19.56
CA THR A 353 -12.23 -8.10 20.91
C THR A 353 -11.85 -6.78 21.55
N ASN A 354 -12.80 -6.08 22.18
CA ASN A 354 -12.55 -4.82 22.90
C ASN A 354 -11.65 -4.93 24.14
N ALA A 355 -11.02 -6.09 24.38
CA ALA A 355 -10.09 -6.29 25.46
C ALA A 355 -8.72 -5.71 25.08
N GLN A 356 -8.54 -4.40 25.32
CA GLN A 356 -7.30 -3.75 25.80
C GLN A 356 -7.49 -2.22 25.85
N HIS A 357 -8.32 -1.78 26.78
CA HIS A 357 -8.16 -0.47 27.44
C HIS A 357 -7.49 -0.59 28.82
N SER A 358 -6.94 -1.76 29.14
CA SER A 358 -6.09 -1.94 30.31
C SER A 358 -4.65 -2.08 29.85
N ASP A 359 -3.81 -1.24 30.44
CA ASP A 359 -2.39 -1.49 30.65
C ASP A 359 -2.15 -2.99 30.94
N ASP A 360 -1.24 -3.62 30.20
CA ASP A 360 -0.48 -4.82 30.58
C ASP A 360 0.46 -5.11 29.38
N ALA A 361 1.73 -4.74 29.50
CA ALA A 361 2.80 -5.52 30.11
C ALA A 361 3.71 -6.00 28.97
N CYS A 362 4.79 -5.25 28.79
CA CYS A 362 5.96 -5.70 28.05
C CYS A 362 6.43 -6.98 28.76
N GLU A 363 6.16 -8.15 28.18
CA GLU A 363 6.95 -9.33 28.50
C GLU A 363 8.35 -9.06 27.94
N ASP A 364 9.21 -8.66 28.85
CA ASP A 364 10.63 -8.41 28.66
C ASP A 364 11.29 -9.78 28.40
N ASP A 365 11.56 -10.08 27.14
CA ASP A 365 12.43 -11.19 26.74
C ASP A 365 13.87 -10.86 27.15
N THR A 366 14.17 -11.01 28.45
CA THR A 366 15.53 -11.06 28.97
C THR A 366 15.86 -12.49 29.40
N GLU A 367 16.05 -13.37 28.41
CA GLU A 367 16.76 -14.63 28.64
C GLU A 367 18.25 -14.50 28.31
N ARG A 368 19.03 -14.35 29.40
CA ARG A 368 20.25 -15.10 29.71
C ARG A 368 21.50 -14.89 28.84
N GLU A 369 22.33 -13.95 29.27
CA GLU A 369 23.79 -14.16 29.33
C GLU A 369 24.28 -13.90 30.77
N ALA A 370 24.28 -14.96 31.57
CA ALA A 370 25.04 -15.03 32.81
C ALA A 370 25.74 -16.39 32.84
N GLY A 371 27.03 -16.39 32.51
CA GLY A 371 27.81 -17.62 32.51
C GLY A 371 29.20 -17.47 31.94
N GLN A 372 30.03 -16.57 32.49
CA GLN A 372 31.48 -16.71 32.40
C GLN A 372 32.21 -15.90 33.48
N GLU A 373 32.26 -16.45 34.70
CA GLU A 373 33.35 -16.21 35.63
C GLU A 373 33.63 -17.50 36.44
N GLY A 374 34.87 -18.00 36.31
CA GLY A 374 35.55 -18.80 37.34
C GLY A 374 35.64 -20.31 37.13
N ALA A 375 36.79 -20.79 36.63
CA ALA A 375 37.75 -21.67 37.35
C ALA A 375 38.52 -22.61 36.40
N GLU A 376 39.74 -22.23 36.00
CA GLU A 376 41.03 -22.89 36.35
C GLU A 376 42.21 -22.17 35.70
#